data_AF-A0A942B6Z2-F1
#
_entry.id   AF-A0A942B6Z2-F1
#
_cell.length_a   1.000
_cell.length_b   1.000
_cell.length_c   1.000
_cell.angle_alpha   90.00
_cell.angle_beta   90.00
_cell.angle_gamma   90.00
#
_symmetry.space_group_name_H-M   'P 1'
#
loop_
_entity.id
_entity.type
_entity.pdbx_description
1 polymer ?
#
loop_
_entity_poly.entity_id
_entity_poly.type
_entity_poly.pdbx_seq_one_letter_code
_entity_poly.pdbx_strand_id
1 'polypeptide(L)'
;MSARYTPKEIHPSIFEQVLSVTGGYMSGNVTDSKVTAAGNKHTQVWMAEYWKGILLWLVLIIPVIAMLPWLKEHVGKPAVLAAFFSGIIAWLSLGYWGLQKNRGLLTWEEIEAVRSALDLNENQTLYLDCLRYIEECSILDNEQKKTWRAALYQALDQAVTLEKLSSEMTHSAGGKDHAESLTEIERLEALADRSSDPVAQKAYTESANLARDRMAKWDGVAVQAERTEAHLELTRQTLLKTRDTLKSLSLEQQRTVYVDLEPLRANLGRIQSDAYEIQRAIEELREI
;
A
#
# COMPACT_ATOMS: atom_id res chain seq x y z
N MET A 1 -8.85 -6.05 -23.66
CA MET A 1 -8.08 -5.13 -22.81
C MET A 1 -8.34 -5.54 -21.38
N SER A 2 -7.29 -5.75 -20.59
CA SER A 2 -7.41 -6.09 -19.17
C SER A 2 -8.11 -4.94 -18.42
N ALA A 3 -8.82 -5.26 -17.35
CA ALA A 3 -9.43 -4.25 -16.49
C ALA A 3 -8.33 -3.37 -15.88
N ARG A 4 -8.59 -2.06 -15.80
CA ARG A 4 -7.65 -1.08 -15.26
C ARG A 4 -8.17 -0.53 -13.96
N TYR A 5 -7.33 -0.57 -12.95
CA TYR A 5 -7.65 -0.11 -11.62
C TYR A 5 -7.09 1.30 -11.40
N THR A 6 -7.96 2.13 -10.86
CA THR A 6 -7.63 3.45 -10.35
C THR A 6 -7.15 3.36 -8.90
N PRO A 7 -6.51 4.42 -8.37
CA PRO A 7 -6.19 4.52 -6.94
C PRO A 7 -7.41 4.45 -6.00
N LYS A 8 -8.63 4.51 -6.54
CA LYS A 8 -9.88 4.36 -5.79
C LYS A 8 -10.35 2.91 -5.70
N GLU A 9 -9.83 2.04 -6.56
CA GLU A 9 -10.24 0.63 -6.66
C GLU A 9 -9.25 -0.31 -5.99
N ILE A 10 -7.98 0.10 -5.91
CA ILE A 10 -6.94 -0.55 -5.11
C ILE A 10 -6.62 0.35 -3.92
N HIS A 11 -6.44 -0.26 -2.74
CA HIS A 11 -6.11 0.47 -1.53
C HIS A 11 -4.81 1.31 -1.68
N PRO A 12 -4.78 2.59 -1.25
CA PRO A 12 -3.64 3.48 -1.38
C PRO A 12 -2.34 2.92 -0.81
N SER A 13 -2.41 2.20 0.32
CA SER A 13 -1.22 1.58 0.94
C SER A 13 -0.51 0.57 0.05
N ILE A 14 -1.18 0.02 -0.97
CA ILE A 14 -0.60 -0.89 -1.96
C ILE A 14 -0.24 -0.11 -3.23
N PHE A 15 -1.14 0.77 -3.68
CA PHE A 15 -0.94 1.56 -4.89
C PHE A 15 0.33 2.42 -4.81
N GLU A 16 0.57 3.07 -3.66
CA GLU A 16 1.76 3.89 -3.42
C GLU A 16 3.05 3.06 -3.41
N GLN A 17 3.02 1.84 -2.88
CA GLN A 17 4.17 0.93 -2.92
C GLN A 17 4.51 0.51 -4.36
N VAL A 18 3.50 0.19 -5.17
CA VAL A 18 3.68 -0.11 -6.60
C VAL A 18 4.32 1.08 -7.32
N LEU A 19 3.82 2.30 -7.06
CA LEU A 19 4.40 3.52 -7.63
C LEU A 19 5.83 3.79 -7.15
N SER A 20 6.14 3.51 -5.88
CA SER A 20 7.48 3.65 -5.31
C SER A 20 8.47 2.70 -5.97
N VAL A 21 8.12 1.42 -6.09
CA VAL A 21 8.94 0.38 -6.74
C VAL A 21 9.19 0.72 -8.21
N THR A 22 8.13 1.05 -8.96
CA THR A 22 8.24 1.37 -10.40
C THR A 22 8.93 2.71 -10.65
N GLY A 23 8.70 3.72 -9.82
CA GLY A 23 9.36 5.03 -9.87
C GLY A 23 10.83 4.97 -9.49
N GLY A 24 11.18 4.22 -8.44
CA GLY A 24 12.55 3.96 -8.02
C GLY A 24 13.35 3.26 -9.12
N TYR A 25 12.76 2.23 -9.74
CA TYR A 25 13.36 1.55 -10.88
C TYR A 25 13.60 2.49 -12.07
N MET A 26 12.60 3.29 -12.47
CA MET A 26 12.74 4.21 -13.61
C MET A 26 13.73 5.35 -13.37
N SER A 27 13.92 5.76 -12.12
CA SER A 27 14.91 6.79 -11.77
C SER A 27 16.34 6.25 -11.66
N GLY A 28 16.54 4.93 -11.77
CA GLY A 28 17.85 4.30 -11.63
C GLY A 28 18.39 4.29 -10.21
N ASN A 29 17.57 4.65 -9.22
CA ASN A 29 17.97 4.85 -7.83
C ASN A 29 17.92 3.56 -6.98
N VAL A 30 17.74 2.39 -7.61
CA VAL A 30 17.59 1.12 -6.88
C VAL A 30 18.71 0.15 -7.23
N THR A 31 19.44 -0.28 -6.21
CA THR A 31 20.51 -1.29 -6.27
C THR A 31 20.04 -2.69 -5.86
N ASP A 32 18.83 -2.84 -5.30
CA ASP A 32 18.28 -4.13 -4.92
C ASP A 32 17.87 -4.95 -6.16
N SER A 33 18.53 -6.08 -6.34
CA SER A 33 18.26 -7.08 -7.38
C SER A 33 16.79 -7.51 -7.49
N LYS A 34 16.05 -7.58 -6.38
CA LYS A 34 14.62 -7.95 -6.38
C LYS A 34 13.77 -6.87 -7.02
N VAL A 35 14.03 -5.61 -6.67
CA VAL A 35 13.32 -4.45 -7.23
C VAL A 35 13.69 -4.26 -8.71
N THR A 36 14.96 -4.46 -9.09
CA THR A 36 15.37 -4.43 -10.50
C THR A 36 14.66 -5.51 -11.32
N ALA A 37 14.58 -6.74 -10.82
CA ALA A 37 13.89 -7.85 -11.50
C ALA A 37 12.37 -7.59 -11.64
N ALA A 38 11.74 -7.09 -10.58
CA ALA A 38 10.33 -6.69 -10.58
C ALA A 38 10.06 -5.53 -11.56
N GLY A 39 10.89 -4.49 -11.55
CA GLY A 39 10.81 -3.36 -12.48
C GLY A 39 11.00 -3.76 -13.94
N ASN A 40 11.91 -4.69 -14.23
CA ASN A 40 12.07 -5.28 -15.56
C ASN A 40 10.79 -6.01 -16.01
N LYS A 41 10.21 -6.86 -15.16
CA LYS A 41 8.94 -7.58 -15.45
C LYS A 41 7.79 -6.61 -15.68
N HIS A 42 7.64 -5.62 -14.81
CA HIS A 42 6.62 -4.57 -14.96
C HIS A 42 6.78 -3.85 -16.30
N THR A 43 7.99 -3.46 -16.66
CA THR A 43 8.27 -2.77 -17.93
C THR A 43 7.94 -3.64 -19.14
N GLN A 44 8.18 -4.96 -19.08
CA GLN A 44 7.78 -5.90 -20.13
C GLN A 44 6.26 -6.00 -20.28
N VAL A 45 5.52 -6.12 -19.17
CA VAL A 45 4.04 -6.16 -19.18
C VAL A 45 3.47 -4.86 -19.71
N TRP A 46 3.95 -3.73 -19.19
CA TRP A 46 3.55 -2.39 -19.63
C TRP A 46 3.84 -2.22 -21.14
N MET A 47 5.05 -2.54 -21.60
CA MET A 47 5.39 -2.46 -23.02
C MET A 47 4.49 -3.36 -23.88
N ALA A 48 4.21 -4.60 -23.45
CA ALA A 48 3.33 -5.49 -24.22
C ALA A 48 1.92 -4.88 -24.43
N GLU A 49 1.43 -4.13 -23.45
CA GLU A 49 0.12 -3.48 -23.52
C GLU A 49 0.13 -2.15 -24.29
N TYR A 50 1.18 -1.33 -24.12
CA TYR A 50 1.25 0.03 -24.67
C TYR A 50 2.06 0.16 -25.97
N TRP A 51 2.83 -0.86 -26.37
CA TRP A 51 3.72 -0.82 -27.54
C TRP A 51 3.05 -0.38 -28.83
N LYS A 52 1.81 -0.84 -29.09
CA LYS A 52 1.07 -0.45 -30.30
C LYS A 52 0.76 1.05 -30.33
N GLY A 53 0.40 1.63 -29.18
CA GLY A 53 0.14 3.07 -29.05
C GLY A 53 1.43 3.90 -29.17
N ILE A 54 2.52 3.41 -28.58
CA ILE A 54 3.85 4.04 -28.68
C ILE A 54 4.35 4.00 -30.12
N LEU A 55 4.25 2.87 -30.81
CA LEU A 55 4.61 2.75 -32.22
C LEU A 55 3.80 3.71 -33.08
N LEU A 56 2.48 3.77 -32.89
CA LEU A 56 1.62 4.67 -33.65
C LEU A 56 2.03 6.13 -33.43
N TRP A 57 2.32 6.52 -32.18
CA TRP A 57 2.84 7.85 -31.87
C TRP A 57 4.20 8.10 -32.54
N LEU A 58 5.14 7.17 -32.45
CA LEU A 58 6.47 7.27 -33.07
C LEU A 58 6.38 7.36 -34.60
N VAL A 59 5.49 6.61 -35.26
CA VAL A 59 5.32 6.66 -36.72
C VAL A 59 4.87 8.04 -37.20
N LEU A 60 4.16 8.81 -36.36
CA LEU A 60 3.78 10.20 -36.69
C LEU A 60 4.98 11.16 -36.74
N ILE A 61 6.19 10.73 -36.36
CA ILE A 61 7.42 11.51 -36.57
C ILE A 61 7.93 11.42 -38.01
N ILE A 62 7.54 10.41 -38.79
CA ILE A 62 8.02 10.19 -40.16
C ILE A 62 7.68 11.38 -41.07
N PRO A 63 6.46 11.95 -41.06
CA PRO A 63 6.17 13.20 -41.78
C PRO A 63 7.03 14.39 -41.34
N VAL A 64 7.36 14.50 -40.05
CA VAL A 64 8.20 15.57 -39.51
C VAL A 64 9.62 15.47 -40.07
N ILE A 65 10.17 14.25 -40.15
CA ILE A 65 11.49 13.97 -40.74
C ILE A 65 11.47 14.25 -42.25
N ALA A 66 10.39 13.86 -42.95
CA ALA A 66 10.23 14.09 -44.38
C ALA A 66 10.15 15.59 -44.75
N MET A 67 9.73 16.46 -43.81
CA MET A 67 9.71 17.92 -44.00
C MET A 67 11.07 18.61 -43.78
N LEU A 68 12.10 17.91 -43.29
CA LEU A 68 13.43 18.52 -43.03
C LEU A 68 14.10 19.15 -44.26
N PRO A 69 14.06 18.55 -45.47
CA PRO A 69 14.60 19.18 -46.67
C PRO A 69 13.90 20.49 -47.03
N TRP A 70 12.56 20.53 -46.91
CA TRP A 70 11.76 21.75 -47.10
C TRP A 70 12.07 22.82 -46.05
N LEU A 71 12.29 22.39 -44.79
CA LEU A 71 12.66 23.29 -43.70
C LEU A 71 14.01 23.96 -43.95
N LYS A 72 14.97 23.24 -44.56
CA LYS A 72 16.30 23.77 -44.93
C LYS A 72 16.22 24.92 -45.94
N GLU A 73 15.24 24.90 -46.84
CA GLU A 73 14.99 25.99 -47.79
C GLU A 73 14.33 27.22 -47.14
N HIS A 74 13.75 27.06 -45.94
CA HIS A 74 12.99 28.09 -45.23
C HIS A 74 13.69 28.63 -43.98
N VAL A 75 14.99 28.34 -43.80
CA VAL A 75 15.79 28.72 -42.63
C VAL A 75 15.85 30.24 -42.41
N GLY A 76 15.66 31.05 -43.45
CA GLY A 76 15.59 32.51 -43.34
C GLY A 76 14.26 33.08 -42.83
N LYS A 77 13.24 32.25 -42.58
CA LYS A 77 11.89 32.67 -42.14
C LYS A 77 11.64 32.26 -40.68
N PRO A 78 11.89 33.14 -39.70
CA PRO A 78 11.81 32.79 -38.27
C PRO A 78 10.41 32.32 -37.85
N ALA A 79 9.35 32.86 -38.45
CA ALA A 79 7.97 32.44 -38.18
C ALA A 79 7.70 30.97 -38.59
N VAL A 80 8.32 30.50 -39.67
CA VAL A 80 8.16 29.11 -40.17
C VAL A 80 8.90 28.14 -39.26
N LEU A 81 10.12 28.48 -38.84
CA LEU A 81 10.87 27.70 -37.86
C LEU A 81 10.14 27.62 -36.52
N ALA A 82 9.62 28.75 -36.02
CA ALA A 82 8.86 28.79 -34.76
C ALA A 82 7.61 27.91 -34.81
N ALA A 83 6.86 27.92 -35.93
CA ALA A 83 5.69 27.08 -36.13
C ALA A 83 6.02 25.58 -36.21
N PHE A 84 7.16 25.23 -36.84
CA PHE A 84 7.61 23.85 -36.93
C PHE A 84 8.03 23.29 -35.55
N PHE A 85 8.86 24.02 -34.81
CA PHE A 85 9.31 23.60 -33.49
C PHE A 85 8.17 23.59 -32.46
N SER A 86 7.23 24.54 -32.52
CA SER A 86 6.04 24.51 -31.66
C SER A 86 5.16 23.28 -31.95
N GLY A 87 5.06 22.86 -33.22
CA GLY A 87 4.41 21.61 -33.61
C GLY A 87 5.10 20.37 -33.01
N ILE A 88 6.43 20.32 -33.04
CA ILE A 88 7.21 19.24 -32.40
C ILE A 88 6.97 19.24 -30.88
N ILE A 89 7.05 20.41 -30.23
CA ILE A 89 6.82 20.53 -28.78
C ILE A 89 5.39 20.10 -28.42
N ALA A 90 4.38 20.46 -29.23
CA ALA A 90 3.00 20.03 -29.02
C ALA A 90 2.84 18.51 -29.18
N TRP A 91 3.48 17.91 -30.18
CA TRP A 91 3.48 16.45 -30.37
C TRP A 91 4.17 15.70 -29.22
N LEU A 92 5.32 16.20 -28.75
CA LEU A 92 6.01 15.68 -27.57
C LEU A 92 5.15 15.81 -26.31
N SER A 93 4.49 16.96 -26.13
CA SER A 93 3.60 17.23 -25.00
C SER A 93 2.38 16.32 -24.99
N LEU A 94 1.80 16.02 -26.16
CA LEU A 94 0.70 15.06 -26.30
C LEU A 94 1.14 13.62 -25.97
N GLY A 95 2.31 13.20 -26.42
CA GLY A 95 2.89 11.90 -26.07
C GLY A 95 3.15 11.79 -24.56
N TYR A 96 3.76 12.81 -23.97
CA TYR A 96 3.99 12.91 -22.53
C TYR A 96 2.69 12.88 -21.72
N TRP A 97 1.66 13.61 -22.17
CA TRP A 97 0.35 13.61 -21.52
C TRP A 97 -0.33 12.24 -21.58
N GLY A 98 -0.26 11.55 -22.72
CA GLY A 98 -0.76 10.18 -22.87
C GLY A 98 -0.05 9.18 -21.96
N LEU A 99 1.28 9.30 -21.83
CA LEU A 99 2.07 8.52 -20.88
C LEU A 99 1.66 8.79 -19.43
N GLN A 100 1.57 10.08 -19.04
CA GLN A 100 1.21 10.47 -17.67
C GLN A 100 -0.21 10.01 -17.28
N LYS A 101 -1.17 10.13 -18.19
CA LYS A 101 -2.55 9.67 -17.95
C LYS A 101 -2.61 8.17 -17.68
N ASN A 102 -1.75 7.39 -18.34
CA ASN A 102 -1.71 5.94 -18.20
C ASN A 102 -0.83 5.47 -17.02
N ARG A 103 0.06 6.30 -16.49
CA ARG A 103 0.86 5.97 -15.28
C ARG A 103 0.02 5.90 -14.00
N GLY A 104 -1.15 6.54 -13.98
CA GLY A 104 -2.07 6.51 -12.83
C GLY A 104 -3.05 5.34 -12.85
N LEU A 105 -2.91 4.39 -13.78
CA LEU A 105 -3.76 3.22 -13.93
C LEU A 105 -2.87 1.98 -13.87
N LEU A 106 -3.30 0.97 -13.12
CA LEU A 106 -2.59 -0.31 -13.02
C LEU A 106 -3.49 -1.44 -13.53
N THR A 107 -2.91 -2.38 -14.25
CA THR A 107 -3.54 -3.67 -14.53
C THR A 107 -3.18 -4.69 -13.44
N TRP A 108 -3.94 -5.78 -13.37
CA TRP A 108 -3.62 -6.86 -12.44
C TRP A 108 -2.25 -7.49 -12.76
N GLU A 109 -1.93 -7.63 -14.05
CA GLU A 109 -0.66 -8.16 -14.51
C GLU A 109 0.52 -7.26 -14.10
N GLU A 110 0.34 -5.94 -14.10
CA GLU A 110 1.34 -4.97 -13.62
C GLU A 110 1.60 -5.11 -12.11
N ILE A 111 0.54 -5.30 -11.30
CA ILE A 111 0.63 -5.49 -9.85
C ILE A 111 1.33 -6.83 -9.53
N GLU A 112 0.93 -7.92 -10.19
CA GLU A 112 1.53 -9.24 -9.97
C GLU A 112 3.00 -9.26 -10.40
N ALA A 113 3.37 -8.52 -11.46
CA ALA A 113 4.75 -8.40 -11.90
C ALA A 113 5.68 -7.76 -10.85
N VAL A 114 5.15 -6.84 -10.04
CA VAL A 114 5.91 -6.17 -8.97
C VAL A 114 5.73 -6.79 -7.59
N ARG A 115 4.74 -7.69 -7.43
CA ARG A 115 4.32 -8.25 -6.13
C ARG A 115 5.47 -8.76 -5.27
N SER A 116 6.45 -9.45 -5.86
CA SER A 116 7.60 -10.01 -5.12
C SER A 116 8.57 -8.95 -4.56
N ALA A 117 8.46 -7.70 -4.99
CA ALA A 117 9.26 -6.57 -4.54
C ALA A 117 8.46 -5.58 -3.68
N LEU A 118 7.16 -5.83 -3.45
CA LEU A 118 6.34 -5.05 -2.54
C LEU A 118 6.56 -5.56 -1.11
N ASP A 119 6.66 -4.65 -0.14
CA ASP A 119 6.76 -4.98 1.27
C ASP A 119 5.35 -5.05 1.88
N LEU A 120 4.59 -6.04 1.39
CA LEU A 120 3.19 -6.20 1.79
C LEU A 120 3.11 -6.96 3.11
N ASN A 121 2.32 -6.41 4.03
CA ASN A 121 1.90 -7.17 5.21
C ASN A 121 0.93 -8.31 4.81
N GLU A 122 0.61 -9.18 5.77
CA GLU A 122 -0.24 -10.34 5.50
C GLU A 122 -1.66 -9.93 5.06
N ASN A 123 -2.24 -8.90 5.67
CA ASN A 123 -3.57 -8.39 5.33
C ASN A 123 -3.64 -7.83 3.89
N GLN A 124 -2.61 -7.09 3.48
CA GLN A 124 -2.46 -6.54 2.13
C GLN A 124 -2.29 -7.66 1.10
N THR A 125 -1.52 -8.69 1.44
CA THR A 125 -1.33 -9.87 0.60
C THR A 125 -2.65 -10.62 0.39
N LEU A 126 -3.41 -10.83 1.47
CA LEU A 126 -4.73 -11.48 1.42
C LEU A 126 -5.74 -10.67 0.63
N TYR A 127 -5.75 -9.34 0.80
CA TYR A 127 -6.60 -8.44 0.03
C TYR A 127 -6.34 -8.58 -1.48
N LEU A 128 -5.07 -8.58 -1.91
CA LEU A 128 -4.71 -8.75 -3.32
C LEU A 128 -5.17 -10.11 -3.86
N ASP A 129 -4.98 -11.19 -3.09
CA ASP A 129 -5.46 -12.51 -3.50
C ASP A 129 -6.98 -12.55 -3.66
N CYS A 130 -7.72 -11.97 -2.72
CA CYS A 130 -9.18 -11.85 -2.81
C CYS A 130 -9.61 -11.04 -4.05
N LEU A 131 -8.94 -9.91 -4.30
CA LEU A 131 -9.21 -9.07 -5.47
C LEU A 131 -9.05 -9.87 -6.77
N ARG A 132 -7.96 -10.62 -6.90
CA ARG A 132 -7.73 -11.51 -8.05
C ARG A 132 -8.88 -12.49 -8.25
N TYR A 133 -9.27 -13.20 -7.19
CA TYR A 133 -10.31 -14.22 -7.31
C TYR A 133 -11.68 -13.63 -7.64
N ILE A 134 -11.99 -12.41 -7.20
CA ILE A 134 -13.22 -11.71 -7.61
C ILE A 134 -13.22 -11.45 -9.12
N GLU A 135 -12.09 -11.02 -9.67
CA GLU A 135 -11.98 -10.67 -11.09
C GLU A 135 -12.04 -11.91 -11.97
N GLU A 136 -11.36 -12.98 -11.56
CA GLU A 136 -11.37 -14.28 -12.24
C GLU A 136 -12.69 -15.04 -12.09
N CYS A 137 -13.51 -14.72 -11.08
CA CYS A 137 -14.79 -15.38 -10.88
C CYS A 137 -15.79 -15.02 -11.98
N SER A 138 -16.21 -16.04 -12.73
CA SER A 138 -17.20 -15.90 -13.82
C SER A 138 -18.64 -15.95 -13.34
N ILE A 139 -18.89 -16.44 -12.13
CA ILE A 139 -20.23 -16.53 -11.52
C ILE A 139 -20.72 -15.16 -11.03
N LEU A 140 -19.79 -14.30 -10.59
CA LEU A 140 -20.13 -12.98 -10.07
C LEU A 140 -20.44 -12.01 -11.21
N ASP A 141 -21.58 -11.33 -11.13
CA ASP A 141 -21.89 -10.21 -12.01
C ASP A 141 -21.08 -8.95 -11.64
N ASN A 142 -21.11 -7.93 -12.49
CA ASN A 142 -20.32 -6.71 -12.29
C ASN A 142 -20.71 -5.92 -11.03
N GLU A 143 -21.99 -5.92 -10.64
CA GLU A 143 -22.47 -5.24 -9.43
C GLU A 143 -22.02 -5.97 -8.16
N GLN A 144 -22.06 -7.30 -8.19
CA GLN A 144 -21.50 -8.15 -7.15
C GLN A 144 -20.00 -7.91 -7.04
N LYS A 145 -19.23 -7.99 -8.13
CA LYS A 145 -17.78 -7.70 -8.10
C LYS A 145 -17.47 -6.34 -7.50
N LYS A 146 -18.21 -5.29 -7.87
CA LYS A 146 -18.08 -3.95 -7.28
C LYS A 146 -18.36 -3.95 -5.77
N THR A 147 -19.41 -4.62 -5.34
CA THR A 147 -19.80 -4.72 -3.93
C THR A 147 -18.75 -5.46 -3.10
N TRP A 148 -18.25 -6.58 -3.60
CA TRP A 148 -17.19 -7.36 -2.95
C TRP A 148 -15.88 -6.56 -2.84
N ARG A 149 -15.49 -5.86 -3.91
CA ARG A 149 -14.31 -4.97 -3.90
C ARG A 149 -14.43 -3.87 -2.85
N ALA A 150 -15.59 -3.22 -2.75
CA ALA A 150 -15.82 -2.18 -1.75
C ALA A 150 -15.72 -2.73 -0.31
N ALA A 151 -16.28 -3.91 -0.04
CA ALA A 151 -16.20 -4.55 1.27
C ALA A 151 -14.75 -4.94 1.64
N LEU A 152 -14.00 -5.53 0.70
CA LEU A 152 -12.59 -5.84 0.91
C LEU A 152 -11.73 -4.60 1.12
N TYR A 153 -12.01 -3.53 0.38
CA TYR A 153 -11.33 -2.25 0.56
C TYR A 153 -11.54 -1.74 1.98
N GLN A 154 -12.78 -1.73 2.47
CA GLN A 154 -13.09 -1.32 3.84
C GLN A 154 -12.41 -2.21 4.89
N ALA A 155 -12.32 -3.53 4.64
CA ALA A 155 -11.62 -4.45 5.55
C ALA A 155 -10.13 -4.12 5.67
N LEU A 156 -9.48 -3.84 4.54
CA LEU A 156 -8.07 -3.48 4.53
C LEU A 156 -7.84 -2.09 5.16
N ASP A 157 -8.71 -1.12 4.88
CA ASP A 157 -8.64 0.22 5.48
C ASP A 157 -8.73 0.17 7.01
N GLN A 158 -9.63 -0.67 7.53
CA GLN A 158 -9.72 -0.95 8.97
C GLN A 158 -8.45 -1.61 9.51
N ALA A 159 -7.92 -2.63 8.83
CA ALA A 159 -6.69 -3.28 9.26
C ALA A 159 -5.50 -2.30 9.31
N VAL A 160 -5.33 -1.46 8.28
CA VAL A 160 -4.27 -0.44 8.23
C VAL A 160 -4.46 0.60 9.35
N THR A 161 -5.70 1.00 9.63
CA THR A 161 -6.02 1.92 10.72
C THR A 161 -5.67 1.30 12.08
N LEU A 162 -6.05 0.05 12.32
CA LEU A 162 -5.74 -0.66 13.56
C LEU A 162 -4.23 -0.90 13.73
N GLU A 163 -3.50 -1.22 12.67
CA GLU A 163 -2.03 -1.32 12.69
C GLU A 163 -1.39 0.00 13.08
N LYS A 164 -1.89 1.11 12.53
CA LYS A 164 -1.44 2.46 12.90
C LYS A 164 -1.75 2.77 14.36
N LEU A 165 -2.97 2.49 14.84
CA LEU A 165 -3.34 2.70 16.25
C LEU A 165 -2.47 1.85 17.18
N SER A 166 -2.20 0.60 16.83
CA SER A 166 -1.28 -0.28 17.55
C SER A 166 0.11 0.35 17.65
N SER A 167 0.66 0.81 16.53
CA SER A 167 1.96 1.47 16.51
C SER A 167 1.98 2.76 17.34
N GLU A 168 0.91 3.54 17.32
CA GLU A 168 0.78 4.77 18.11
C GLU A 168 0.72 4.46 19.62
N MET A 169 -0.01 3.41 20.03
CA MET A 169 -0.07 2.97 21.41
C MET A 169 1.31 2.52 21.91
N THR A 170 2.03 1.71 21.13
CA THR A 170 3.41 1.30 21.47
C THR A 170 4.33 2.51 21.58
N HIS A 171 4.19 3.50 20.70
CA HIS A 171 5.00 4.72 20.75
C HIS A 171 4.68 5.58 21.98
N SER A 172 3.39 5.81 22.27
CA SER A 172 2.91 6.55 23.44
C SER A 172 3.34 5.91 24.76
N ALA A 173 3.45 4.58 24.80
CA ALA A 173 3.94 3.84 25.96
C ALA A 173 5.48 3.76 26.06
N GLY A 174 6.22 4.41 25.17
CA GLY A 174 7.69 4.53 25.24
C GLY A 174 8.47 3.50 24.41
N GLY A 175 7.81 2.82 23.47
CA GLY A 175 8.44 2.05 22.38
C GLY A 175 9.03 0.69 22.77
N LYS A 176 8.98 0.31 24.05
CA LYS A 176 9.40 -1.00 24.55
C LYS A 176 8.20 -1.81 24.98
N ASP A 177 8.29 -3.12 24.79
CA ASP A 177 7.27 -4.04 25.27
C ASP A 177 7.30 -4.16 26.81
N HIS A 178 6.22 -4.64 27.41
CA HIS A 178 6.08 -4.72 28.86
C HIS A 178 7.20 -5.56 29.50
N ALA A 179 7.53 -6.72 28.90
CA ALA A 179 8.59 -7.60 29.38
C ALA A 179 10.00 -6.97 29.32
N GLU A 180 10.28 -6.21 28.26
CA GLU A 180 11.56 -5.49 28.12
C GLU A 180 11.67 -4.35 29.14
N SER A 181 10.56 -3.69 29.45
CA SER A 181 10.50 -2.63 30.44
C SER A 181 10.74 -3.17 31.85
N LEU A 182 10.16 -4.32 32.19
CA LEU A 182 10.38 -5.00 33.47
C LEU A 182 11.85 -5.39 33.67
N THR A 183 12.45 -6.00 32.64
CA THR A 183 13.86 -6.41 32.65
C THR A 183 14.79 -5.19 32.78
N GLU A 184 14.45 -4.07 32.16
CA GLU A 184 15.23 -2.84 32.26
C GLU A 184 15.14 -2.21 33.67
N ILE A 185 13.97 -2.26 34.30
CA ILE A 185 13.79 -1.80 35.69
C ILE A 185 14.67 -2.62 36.63
N GLU A 186 14.59 -3.95 36.57
CA GLU A 186 15.40 -4.85 37.40
C GLU A 186 16.91 -4.63 37.20
N ARG A 187 17.33 -4.42 35.95
CA ARG A 187 18.73 -4.14 35.61
C ARG A 187 19.20 -2.81 36.22
N LEU A 188 18.39 -1.74 36.10
CA LEU A 188 18.72 -0.41 36.61
C LEU A 188 18.74 -0.37 38.14
N GLU A 189 17.83 -1.09 38.81
CA GLU A 189 17.83 -1.26 40.26
C GLU A 189 19.08 -2.00 40.73
N ALA A 190 19.42 -3.13 40.09
CA ALA A 190 20.62 -3.88 40.42
C ALA A 190 21.91 -3.07 40.19
N LEU A 191 21.93 -2.16 39.20
CA LEU A 191 23.05 -1.24 38.97
C LEU A 191 23.10 -0.14 40.04
N ALA A 192 21.95 0.39 40.47
CA ALA A 192 21.88 1.37 41.56
C ALA A 192 22.38 0.77 42.88
N ASP A 193 22.03 -0.47 43.19
CA ASP A 193 22.44 -1.16 44.43
C ASP A 193 23.93 -1.50 44.48
N ARG A 194 24.52 -1.79 43.32
CA ARG A 194 25.96 -2.15 43.21
C ARG A 194 26.87 -0.95 43.00
N SER A 195 26.31 0.23 42.75
CA SER A 195 27.09 1.43 42.46
C SER A 195 27.52 2.12 43.76
N SER A 196 28.83 2.24 43.96
CA SER A 196 29.43 2.93 45.10
C SER A 196 29.58 4.44 44.90
N ASP A 197 29.34 4.94 43.68
CA ASP A 197 29.31 6.38 43.37
C ASP A 197 27.88 6.95 43.58
N PRO A 198 27.70 7.93 44.49
CA PRO A 198 26.40 8.55 44.75
C PRO A 198 25.75 9.21 43.52
N VAL A 199 26.55 9.73 42.59
CA VAL A 199 26.04 10.39 41.38
C VAL A 199 25.48 9.33 40.41
N ALA A 200 26.22 8.25 40.19
CA ALA A 200 25.77 7.13 39.37
C ALA A 200 24.55 6.42 39.99
N GLN A 201 24.53 6.22 41.32
CA GLN A 201 23.39 5.63 42.02
C GLN A 201 22.11 6.45 41.82
N LYS A 202 22.20 7.78 41.95
CA LYS A 202 21.08 8.69 41.69
C LYS A 202 20.61 8.61 40.24
N ALA A 203 21.53 8.61 39.27
CA ALA A 203 21.20 8.52 37.84
C ALA A 203 20.50 7.20 37.48
N TYR A 204 20.94 6.06 38.03
CA TYR A 204 20.28 4.77 37.83
C TYR A 204 18.90 4.73 38.47
N THR A 205 18.74 5.33 39.65
CA THR A 205 17.45 5.41 40.34
C THR A 205 16.44 6.27 39.57
N GLU A 206 16.86 7.43 39.07
CA GLU A 206 16.04 8.30 38.21
C GLU A 206 15.66 7.60 36.91
N SER A 207 16.59 6.85 36.30
CA SER A 207 16.31 6.06 35.10
C SER A 207 15.32 4.91 35.37
N ALA A 208 15.42 4.24 36.52
CA ALA A 208 14.48 3.20 36.95
C ALA A 208 13.09 3.78 37.19
N ASN A 209 12.98 4.96 37.82
CA ASN A 209 11.71 5.66 38.00
C ASN A 209 11.08 6.00 36.63
N LEU A 210 11.86 6.52 35.68
CA LEU A 210 11.36 6.82 34.33
C LEU A 210 10.97 5.55 33.55
N ALA A 211 11.60 4.41 33.83
CA ALA A 211 11.17 3.11 33.30
C ALA A 211 9.85 2.63 33.94
N ARG A 212 9.66 2.80 35.26
CA ARG A 212 8.40 2.50 35.95
C ARG A 212 7.24 3.40 35.47
N ASP A 213 7.50 4.69 35.24
CA ASP A 213 6.49 5.61 34.72
C ASP A 213 6.02 5.20 33.32
N ARG A 214 6.95 4.75 32.46
CA ARG A 214 6.61 4.19 31.15
C ARG A 214 5.80 2.89 31.26
N MET A 215 6.19 2.01 32.17
CA MET A 215 5.48 0.76 32.44
C MET A 215 4.04 1.01 32.93
N ALA A 216 3.85 1.95 33.87
CA ALA A 216 2.52 2.33 34.36
C ALA A 216 1.63 2.91 33.26
N LYS A 217 2.21 3.66 32.30
CA LYS A 217 1.50 4.09 31.09
C LYS A 217 1.11 2.91 30.22
N TRP A 218 2.03 1.95 30.02
CA TRP A 218 1.77 0.72 29.28
C TRP A 218 0.60 -0.08 29.87
N ASP A 219 0.56 -0.24 31.19
CA ASP A 219 -0.55 -0.91 31.89
C ASP A 219 -1.90 -0.21 31.63
N GLY A 220 -1.90 1.12 31.50
CA GLY A 220 -3.08 1.91 31.15
C GLY A 220 -3.58 1.71 29.71
N VAL A 221 -2.73 1.22 28.80
CA VAL A 221 -3.06 0.98 27.38
C VAL A 221 -3.11 -0.51 27.02
N ALA A 222 -2.65 -1.40 27.91
CA ALA A 222 -2.48 -2.83 27.64
C ALA A 222 -3.77 -3.51 27.17
N VAL A 223 -4.90 -3.23 27.83
CA VAL A 223 -6.20 -3.82 27.47
C VAL A 223 -6.63 -3.41 26.05
N GLN A 224 -6.36 -2.16 25.67
CA GLN A 224 -6.68 -1.60 24.37
C GLN A 224 -5.73 -2.13 23.29
N ALA A 225 -4.46 -2.35 23.63
CA ALA A 225 -3.49 -3.00 22.77
C ALA A 225 -3.90 -4.45 22.45
N GLU A 226 -4.23 -5.25 23.48
CA GLU A 226 -4.73 -6.62 23.31
C GLU A 226 -6.02 -6.66 22.49
N ARG A 227 -6.97 -5.75 22.75
CA ARG A 227 -8.21 -5.64 21.97
C ARG A 227 -7.91 -5.31 20.50
N THR A 228 -6.98 -4.40 20.24
CA THR A 228 -6.56 -4.02 18.88
C THR A 228 -5.92 -5.19 18.13
N GLU A 229 -5.03 -5.93 18.80
CA GLU A 229 -4.41 -7.14 18.24
C GLU A 229 -5.44 -8.23 17.95
N ALA A 230 -6.40 -8.44 18.85
CA ALA A 230 -7.52 -9.36 18.63
C ALA A 230 -8.38 -8.97 17.42
N HIS A 231 -8.63 -7.67 17.21
CA HIS A 231 -9.36 -7.18 16.04
C HIS A 231 -8.56 -7.30 14.75
N LEU A 232 -7.25 -7.08 14.78
CA LEU A 232 -6.36 -7.34 13.65
C LEU A 232 -6.40 -8.82 13.25
N GLU A 233 -6.28 -9.72 14.21
CA GLU A 233 -6.36 -11.16 13.97
C GLU A 233 -7.74 -11.58 13.44
N LEU A 234 -8.83 -11.03 13.99
CA LEU A 234 -10.18 -11.30 13.49
C LEU A 234 -10.36 -10.82 12.05
N THR A 235 -9.80 -9.65 11.71
CA THR A 235 -9.82 -9.11 10.34
C THR A 235 -9.03 -10.03 9.40
N ARG A 236 -7.84 -10.47 9.81
CA ARG A 236 -7.00 -11.42 9.07
C ARG A 236 -7.71 -12.73 8.81
N GLN A 237 -8.32 -13.34 9.84
CA GLN A 237 -9.09 -14.58 9.71
C GLN A 237 -10.30 -14.41 8.80
N THR A 238 -10.94 -13.24 8.82
CA THR A 238 -12.07 -12.94 7.93
C THR A 238 -11.60 -12.83 6.48
N LEU A 239 -10.49 -12.12 6.22
CA LEU A 239 -9.89 -12.05 4.88
C LEU A 239 -9.45 -13.44 4.38
N LEU A 240 -8.86 -14.27 5.23
CA LEU A 240 -8.48 -15.65 4.91
C LEU A 240 -9.69 -16.49 4.49
N LYS A 241 -10.76 -16.50 5.28
CA LYS A 241 -12.00 -17.24 4.95
C LYS A 241 -12.63 -16.73 3.66
N THR A 242 -12.61 -15.41 3.46
CA THR A 242 -13.13 -14.77 2.25
C THR A 242 -12.32 -15.18 1.03
N ARG A 243 -10.99 -15.19 1.13
CA ARG A 243 -10.07 -15.66 0.08
C ARG A 243 -10.37 -17.10 -0.29
N ASP A 244 -10.50 -17.98 0.70
CA ASP A 244 -10.69 -19.41 0.45
C ASP A 244 -12.06 -19.70 -0.19
N THR A 245 -13.08 -18.94 0.23
CA THR A 245 -14.42 -18.96 -0.40
C THR A 245 -14.36 -18.47 -1.85
N LEU A 246 -13.73 -17.33 -2.11
CA LEU A 246 -13.60 -16.79 -3.46
C LEU A 246 -12.77 -17.69 -4.38
N LYS A 247 -11.73 -18.33 -3.83
CA LYS A 247 -10.90 -19.29 -4.54
C LYS A 247 -11.69 -20.55 -4.92
N SER A 248 -12.54 -21.08 -4.04
CA SER A 248 -13.36 -22.24 -4.40
C SER A 248 -14.36 -21.88 -5.51
N LEU A 249 -14.95 -20.69 -5.42
CA LEU A 249 -15.91 -20.19 -6.41
C LEU A 249 -15.29 -19.89 -7.77
N SER A 250 -14.05 -19.37 -7.81
CA SER A 250 -13.36 -19.13 -9.08
C SER A 250 -13.02 -20.44 -9.80
N LEU A 251 -12.85 -21.53 -9.05
CA LEU A 251 -12.58 -22.87 -9.59
C LEU A 251 -13.86 -23.62 -10.01
N GLU A 252 -14.99 -23.39 -9.35
CA GLU A 252 -16.27 -24.04 -9.68
C GLU A 252 -16.98 -23.34 -10.86
N GLN A 253 -16.69 -23.75 -12.09
CA GLN A 253 -17.25 -23.11 -13.30
C GLN A 253 -18.76 -23.30 -13.56
N GLN A 254 -19.53 -24.03 -12.72
CA GLN A 254 -20.87 -24.50 -13.14
C GLN A 254 -21.98 -24.56 -12.08
N ARG A 255 -21.87 -23.92 -10.91
CA ARG A 255 -23.01 -23.84 -9.97
C ARG A 255 -23.40 -22.40 -9.68
N THR A 256 -24.70 -22.12 -9.79
CA THR A 256 -25.36 -20.96 -9.20
C THR A 256 -25.26 -21.07 -7.67
N VAL A 257 -24.08 -20.79 -7.14
CA VAL A 257 -23.85 -20.68 -5.71
C VAL A 257 -24.21 -19.25 -5.31
N TYR A 258 -25.24 -19.11 -4.48
CA TYR A 258 -25.47 -17.86 -3.76
C TYR A 258 -24.40 -17.77 -2.67
N VAL A 259 -23.48 -16.84 -2.83
CA VAL A 259 -22.37 -16.66 -1.89
C VAL A 259 -22.75 -15.52 -0.98
N ASP A 260 -22.99 -15.88 0.27
CA ASP A 260 -23.44 -14.94 1.27
C ASP A 260 -22.28 -14.03 1.72
N LEU A 261 -22.48 -12.73 1.53
CA LEU A 261 -21.58 -11.65 1.96
C LEU A 261 -21.85 -11.20 3.39
N GLU A 262 -22.95 -11.66 3.99
CA GLU A 262 -23.39 -11.27 5.32
C GLU A 262 -22.33 -11.52 6.39
N PRO A 263 -21.54 -12.61 6.39
CA PRO A 263 -20.45 -12.79 7.36
C PRO A 263 -19.35 -11.73 7.25
N LEU A 264 -18.96 -11.35 6.03
CA LEU A 264 -17.96 -10.31 5.79
C LEU A 264 -18.50 -8.94 6.23
N ARG A 265 -19.74 -8.61 5.88
CA ARG A 265 -20.39 -7.35 6.24
C ARG A 265 -20.65 -7.23 7.74
N ALA A 266 -21.09 -8.31 8.39
CA ALA A 266 -21.33 -8.34 9.83
C ALA A 266 -20.03 -8.14 10.62
N ASN A 267 -18.94 -8.79 10.18
CA ASN A 267 -17.62 -8.59 10.79
C ASN A 267 -17.11 -7.18 10.56
N LEU A 268 -17.23 -6.63 9.35
CA LEU A 268 -16.84 -5.24 9.04
C LEU A 268 -17.60 -4.22 9.89
N GLY A 269 -18.91 -4.38 10.04
CA GLY A 269 -19.73 -3.49 10.86
C GLY A 269 -19.33 -3.54 12.34
N ARG A 270 -18.99 -4.73 12.84
CA ARG A 270 -18.52 -4.93 14.22
C ARG A 270 -17.14 -4.29 14.43
N ILE A 271 -16.18 -4.57 13.54
CA ILE A 271 -14.84 -3.96 13.58
C ILE A 271 -14.91 -2.44 13.48
N GLN A 272 -15.81 -1.89 12.66
CA GLN A 272 -15.96 -0.43 12.53
C GLN A 272 -16.43 0.22 13.82
N SER A 273 -17.42 -0.38 14.47
CA SER A 273 -17.92 0.08 15.77
C SER A 273 -16.82 0.00 16.83
N ASP A 274 -16.08 -1.10 16.86
CA ASP A 274 -15.00 -1.34 17.83
C ASP A 274 -13.79 -0.42 17.60
N ALA A 275 -13.41 -0.14 16.36
CA ALA A 275 -12.32 0.77 16.01
C ALA A 275 -12.60 2.20 16.48
N TYR A 276 -13.86 2.65 16.41
CA TYR A 276 -14.26 3.97 16.92
C TYR A 276 -14.13 4.05 18.45
N GLU A 277 -14.51 3.00 19.18
CA GLU A 277 -14.32 2.92 20.63
C GLU A 277 -12.84 2.94 21.03
N ILE A 278 -12.01 2.19 20.30
CA ILE A 278 -10.56 2.14 20.54
C ILE A 278 -9.91 3.50 20.27
N GLN A 279 -10.27 4.15 19.16
CA GLN A 279 -9.74 5.47 18.82
C GLN A 279 -10.09 6.51 19.88
N ARG A 280 -11.34 6.48 20.38
CA ARG A 280 -11.76 7.34 21.49
C ARG A 280 -10.98 7.06 22.78
N ALA A 281 -10.75 5.79 23.12
CA ALA A 281 -9.96 5.42 24.29
C ALA A 281 -8.51 5.90 24.20
N ILE A 282 -7.91 5.88 23.00
CA ILE A 282 -6.56 6.41 22.75
C ILE A 282 -6.53 7.94 22.88
N GLU A 283 -7.56 8.65 22.42
CA GLU A 283 -7.67 10.10 22.62
C GLU A 283 -7.80 10.48 24.10
N GLU A 284 -8.63 9.77 24.86
CA GLU A 284 -8.78 9.97 26.31
C GLU A 284 -7.45 9.73 27.06
N LEU A 285 -6.62 8.78 26.62
CA LEU A 285 -5.28 8.53 27.18
C LEU A 285 -4.23 9.59 26.81
N ARG A 286 -4.43 10.36 25.72
CA ARG A 286 -3.53 11.46 25.33
C ARG A 286 -3.78 12.75 26.12
N GLU A 287 -4.95 12.88 26.74
CA GLU A 287 -5.34 14.06 27.52
C GLU A 287 -4.90 13.99 29.00
N ILE A 288 -4.32 12.86 29.44
CA ILE A 288 -3.80 12.59 30.80
C ILE A 288 -2.28 12.75 30.84
#